data_AF-A0A2C9YIY6-F1
#
_entry.id   AF-A0A2C9YIY6-F1
#
_cell.length_a   1.000
_cell.length_b   1.000
_cell.length_c   1.000
_cell.angle_alpha   90.00
_cell.angle_beta   90.00
_cell.angle_gamma   90.00
#
_symmetry.space_group_name_H-M   'P 1'
#
loop_
_entity.id
_entity.type
_entity.pdbx_description
1 polymer ?
#
loop_
_entity_poly.entity_id
_entity_poly.type
_entity_poly.pdbx_seq_one_letter_code
_entity_poly.pdbx_strand_id
1 'polypeptide(L)'
;MYGTTVVSIPGVKVWRILIEPLKKMGVKQATFALDMDMITNLDVQRSLLECAQALYQEGISINYASWDINLGKGLDDLLLNDYIPAIEKVR
;
A
#
# COMPACT_ATOMS: atom_id res chain seq x y z
N MET A 1 -9.38 8.24 1.94
CA MET A 1 -8.34 9.29 1.86
C MET A 1 -7.03 8.56 1.60
N TYR A 2 -6.22 9.02 0.63
CA TYR A 2 -4.96 8.36 0.24
C TYR A 2 -3.89 8.46 1.34
N GLY A 3 -3.79 9.63 1.96
CA GLY A 3 -2.75 9.99 2.92
C GLY A 3 -2.14 11.34 2.53
N THR A 4 -1.15 11.81 3.29
CA THR A 4 -0.42 13.07 3.03
C THR A 4 1.07 12.85 2.78
N THR A 5 1.56 11.63 2.99
CA THR A 5 2.98 11.28 2.88
C THR A 5 3.09 9.94 2.17
N VAL A 6 3.91 9.91 1.11
CA VAL A 6 4.19 8.70 0.34
C VAL A 6 5.55 8.18 0.77
N VAL A 7 5.62 6.89 1.10
CA VAL A 7 6.86 6.19 1.42
C VAL A 7 6.96 4.98 0.51
N SER A 8 8.03 4.88 -0.27
CA SER A 8 8.33 3.71 -1.07
C SER A 8 9.27 2.77 -0.32
N ILE A 9 9.09 1.47 -0.51
CA ILE A 9 10.01 0.44 -0.02
C ILE A 9 10.55 -0.36 -1.21
N PRO A 10 11.80 -0.86 -1.14
CA PRO A 10 12.47 -1.54 -2.25
C PRO A 10 11.89 -2.93 -2.58
N GLY A 11 10.71 -3.25 -2.04
CA GLY A 11 10.02 -4.52 -2.29
C GLY A 11 9.12 -4.89 -1.12
N VAL A 12 8.06 -5.64 -1.42
CA VAL A 12 7.06 -6.02 -0.42
C VAL A 12 7.66 -6.78 0.75
N LYS A 13 8.70 -7.60 0.56
CA LYS A 13 9.33 -8.39 1.63
C LYS A 13 10.02 -7.56 2.73
N VAL A 14 10.28 -6.28 2.49
CA VAL A 14 11.05 -5.41 3.41
C VAL A 14 10.11 -4.59 4.31
N TRP A 15 8.80 -4.80 4.26
CA TRP A 15 7.78 -3.97 4.93
C TRP A 15 7.97 -3.75 6.44
N ARG A 16 8.64 -4.68 7.16
CA ARG A 16 8.85 -4.61 8.61
C ARG A 16 9.60 -3.34 9.04
N ILE A 17 10.45 -2.78 8.18
CA ILE A 17 11.20 -1.56 8.47
C ILE A 17 10.29 -0.34 8.65
N LEU A 18 9.05 -0.38 8.14
CA LEU A 18 8.11 0.72 8.18
C LEU A 18 7.39 0.85 9.52
N ILE A 19 7.29 -0.22 10.32
CA ILE A 19 6.46 -0.25 11.52
C ILE A 19 6.88 0.84 12.51
N GLU A 20 8.15 0.85 12.91
CA GLU A 20 8.68 1.80 13.90
C GLU A 20 8.62 3.27 13.42
N PRO A 21 9.01 3.61 12.18
CA PRO A 21 8.79 4.94 11.63
C PRO A 21 7.32 5.39 11.66
N LEU A 22 6.39 4.55 11.21
CA LEU A 22 4.96 4.89 11.16
C LEU A 22 4.38 5.12 12.58
N LYS A 23 4.83 4.35 13.56
CA LYS A 23 4.47 4.54 14.98
C LYS A 23 4.99 5.88 15.51
N LYS A 24 6.26 6.20 15.27
CA LYS A 24 6.86 7.48 15.69
C LYS A 24 6.18 8.69 15.05
N MET A 25 5.68 8.52 13.82
CA MET A 25 4.88 9.52 13.13
C MET A 25 3.44 9.64 13.64
N GLY A 26 2.99 8.73 14.52
CA GLY A 26 1.62 8.73 15.05
C GLY A 26 0.55 8.34 14.02
N VAL A 27 0.94 7.61 12.97
CA VAL A 27 0.02 7.21 11.89
C VAL A 27 -1.08 6.31 12.43
N LYS A 28 -2.33 6.56 12.01
CA LYS A 28 -3.53 5.76 12.37
C LYS A 28 -4.15 5.03 11.19
N GLN A 29 -3.79 5.46 9.99
CA GLN A 29 -4.27 4.90 8.74
C GLN A 29 -3.16 4.97 7.70
N ALA A 30 -2.93 3.87 7.00
CA ALA A 30 -2.04 3.80 5.85
C ALA A 30 -2.80 3.25 4.63
N THR A 31 -2.35 3.63 3.44
CA THR A 31 -2.89 3.12 2.18
C THR A 31 -1.77 2.40 1.45
N PHE A 32 -2.00 1.14 1.09
CA PHE A 32 -1.09 0.37 0.26
C PHE A 32 -1.38 0.62 -1.21
N ALA A 33 -0.38 1.15 -1.93
CA ALA A 33 -0.36 1.25 -3.37
C ALA A 33 0.70 0.29 -3.89
N LEU A 34 0.25 -0.81 -4.49
CA LEU A 34 1.11 -1.81 -5.12
C LEU A 34 1.01 -1.67 -6.63
N ASP A 35 2.03 -2.09 -7.35
CA ASP A 35 1.92 -2.22 -8.81
C ASP A 35 0.83 -3.24 -9.17
N MET A 36 0.05 -2.95 -10.21
CA MET A 36 -1.11 -3.78 -10.56
C MET A 36 -0.71 -5.16 -11.11
N ASP A 37 0.50 -5.33 -11.61
CA ASP A 37 1.02 -6.63 -12.05
C ASP A 37 1.32 -7.58 -10.87
N MET A 38 1.64 -7.01 -9.71
CA MET A 38 1.94 -7.75 -8.48
C MET A 38 0.70 -8.34 -7.80
N ILE A 39 -0.51 -7.90 -8.18
CA ILE A 39 -1.78 -8.44 -7.66
C ILE A 39 -1.91 -9.94 -7.96
N THR A 40 -1.34 -10.42 -9.07
CA THR A 40 -1.43 -11.84 -9.46
C THR A 40 -0.43 -12.75 -8.73
N ASN A 41 0.53 -12.18 -7.99
CA ASN A 41 1.59 -12.93 -7.34
C ASN A 41 1.19 -13.36 -5.91
N LEU A 42 1.02 -14.67 -5.70
CA LEU A 42 0.64 -15.24 -4.39
C LEU A 42 1.62 -14.89 -3.27
N ASP A 43 2.92 -14.78 -3.56
CA ASP A 43 3.91 -14.41 -2.54
C ASP A 43 3.75 -12.94 -2.12
N VAL A 44 3.37 -12.08 -3.06
CA VAL A 44 3.08 -10.67 -2.77
C VAL A 44 1.84 -10.56 -1.90
N GLN A 45 0.76 -11.26 -2.25
CA GLN A 45 -0.48 -11.27 -1.46
C GLN A 45 -0.23 -11.74 -0.02
N ARG A 46 0.57 -12.81 0.16
CA ARG A 46 0.96 -13.30 1.49
C ARG A 46 1.75 -12.26 2.27
N SER A 47 2.78 -11.69 1.67
CA SER A 47 3.61 -10.67 2.33
C SER A 47 2.81 -9.43 2.71
N LEU A 48 1.82 -9.06 1.89
CA LEU A 48 0.93 -7.93 2.13
C LEU A 48 -0.01 -8.20 3.30
N LEU A 49 -0.58 -9.41 3.37
CA LEU A 49 -1.45 -9.83 4.46
C LEU A 49 -0.70 -9.83 5.80
N GLU A 50 0.53 -10.35 5.82
CA GLU A 50 1.39 -10.30 7.01
C GLU A 50 1.68 -8.86 7.44
N CYS A 51 1.96 -7.98 6.46
CA CYS A 51 2.18 -6.56 6.73
C CYS A 51 0.94 -5.89 7.31
N ALA A 52 -0.22 -6.11 6.69
CA ALA A 52 -1.49 -5.54 7.14
C ALA A 52 -1.84 -6.01 8.55
N GLN A 53 -1.65 -7.30 8.86
CA GLN A 53 -1.86 -7.84 10.20
C GLN A 53 -0.94 -7.21 11.24
N ALA A 54 0.35 -7.06 10.93
CA ALA A 54 1.30 -6.45 11.86
C ALA A 54 0.99 -4.97 12.12
N LEU A 55 0.63 -4.20 11.09
CA LEU A 55 0.22 -2.81 11.26
C LEU A 55 -1.09 -2.69 12.04
N TYR A 56 -2.05 -3.60 11.82
CA TYR A 56 -3.29 -3.63 12.58
C TYR A 56 -3.06 -3.88 14.07
N GLN A 57 -2.13 -4.79 14.42
CA GLN A 57 -1.73 -5.03 15.82
C GLN A 57 -1.13 -3.79 16.49
N GLU A 58 -0.52 -2.90 15.72
CA GLU A 58 0.01 -1.60 16.18
C GLU A 58 -1.06 -0.48 16.17
N GLY A 59 -2.32 -0.81 15.88
CA GLY A 59 -3.43 0.14 15.84
C GLY A 59 -3.48 1.01 14.58
N ILE A 60 -2.85 0.57 13.50
CA ILE A 60 -2.82 1.25 12.21
C ILE A 60 -3.79 0.54 11.25
N SER A 61 -4.85 1.23 10.85
CA SER A 61 -5.81 0.73 9.85
C SER A 61 -5.23 0.79 8.44
N ILE A 62 -5.60 -0.16 7.58
CA ILE A 62 -5.08 -0.26 6.21
C ILE A 62 -6.21 -0.06 5.21
N ASN A 63 -5.91 0.73 4.17
CA ASN A 63 -6.66 0.79 2.92
C ASN A 63 -5.81 0.25 1.77
N TYR A 64 -6.45 -0.08 0.65
CA TYR A 64 -5.80 -0.40 -0.61
C TYR A 64 -6.10 0.67 -1.66
N ALA A 65 -5.08 1.02 -2.44
CA ALA A 65 -5.25 1.76 -3.68
C ALA A 65 -5.33 0.75 -4.83
N SER A 66 -6.40 0.82 -5.63
CA SER A 66 -6.64 -0.06 -6.78
C SER A 66 -6.96 0.76 -8.03
N TRP A 67 -6.53 0.28 -9.19
CA TRP A 67 -6.83 0.88 -10.49
C TRP A 67 -6.82 -0.18 -11.58
N ASP A 68 -7.29 0.17 -12.77
CA ASP A 68 -7.20 -0.72 -13.93
C ASP A 68 -5.74 -0.74 -14.44
N ILE A 69 -5.15 -1.93 -14.55
CA ILE A 69 -3.78 -2.14 -15.06
C ILE A 69 -3.54 -1.50 -16.43
N ASN A 70 -4.58 -1.33 -17.24
CA ASN A 70 -4.49 -0.69 -18.55
C ASN A 70 -4.22 0.83 -18.47
N LEU A 71 -4.43 1.45 -17.29
CA LEU A 71 -4.18 2.87 -17.05
C LEU A 71 -2.73 3.14 -16.59
N GLY A 72 -1.99 2.10 -16.23
CA GLY A 72 -0.62 2.19 -15.73
C GLY A 72 -0.26 0.99 -14.85
N LYS A 73 0.98 0.53 -14.95
CA LYS A 73 1.46 -0.58 -14.11
C LYS A 73 1.72 -0.10 -12.69
N GLY A 74 2.53 0.96 -12.58
CA GLY A 74 2.87 1.61 -11.31
C GLY A 74 1.92 2.76 -10.97
N LEU A 75 2.01 3.23 -9.72
CA LEU A 75 1.29 4.43 -9.29
C LEU A 75 1.75 5.66 -10.07
N ASP A 76 3.02 5.73 -10.41
CA ASP A 76 3.63 6.78 -11.23
C ASP A 76 3.07 6.78 -12.66
N ASP A 77 2.96 5.62 -13.32
CA ASP A 77 2.33 5.50 -14.64
C ASP A 77 0.89 6.03 -14.62
N LEU A 78 0.12 5.64 -13.59
CA LEU A 78 -1.27 6.05 -13.42
C LEU A 78 -1.39 7.58 -13.29
N LEU A 79 -0.55 8.18 -12.46
CA LEU A 79 -0.54 9.63 -12.22
C LEU A 79 -0.04 10.41 -13.45
N LEU A 80 0.92 9.87 -14.21
CA LEU A 80 1.38 10.47 -15.46
C LEU A 80 0.29 10.51 -16.54
N ASN A 81 -0.66 9.59 -16.48
CA ASN A 81 -1.83 9.54 -17.37
C ASN A 81 -3.03 10.34 -16.81
N ASP A 82 -2.84 11.21 -15.81
CA ASP A 82 -3.86 12.03 -15.16
C ASP A 82 -5.00 11.22 -14.49
N TYR A 83 -4.75 9.96 -14.14
CA TYR A 83 -5.68 9.12 -13.40
C TYR A 83 -5.37 9.09 -11.91
N ILE A 84 -6.40 8.78 -11.10
CA ILE A 84 -6.30 8.68 -9.64
C ILE A 84 -6.82 7.30 -9.22
N PRO A 85 -6.13 6.58 -8.32
CA PRO A 85 -6.54 5.24 -7.95
C PRO A 85 -7.80 5.28 -7.07
N ALA A 86 -8.61 4.23 -7.07
CA ALA A 86 -9.70 4.07 -6.10
C ALA A 86 -9.13 3.66 -4.73
N ILE A 87 -9.80 4.07 -3.63
CA ILE A 87 -9.44 3.63 -2.28
C ILE A 87 -10.47 2.64 -1.74
N GLU A 88 -10.00 1.42 -1.48
CA GLU A 88 -10.77 0.36 -0.87
C GLU A 88 -10.38 0.19 0.59
N LYS A 89 -11.36 0.06 1.48
CA LYS A 89 -11.11 -0.17 2.90
C LYS A 89 -11.00 -1.66 3.16
N VAL A 90 -9.98 -2.07 3.89
CA VAL A 90 -9.92 -3.42 4.46
C VAL A 90 -10.91 -3.47 5.61
N ARG A 91 -11.92 -4.34 5.48
CA ARG A 91 -12.91 -4.60 6.54
C ARG A 91 -12.45 -5.74 7.43
#